data_AF-A0A3M2FYZ4-F1
#
_entry.id   AF-A0A3M2FYZ4-F1
#
_cell.length_a   1.000
_cell.length_b   1.000
_cell.length_c   1.000
_cell.angle_alpha   90.00
_cell.angle_beta   90.00
_cell.angle_gamma   90.00
#
_symmetry.space_group_name_H-M   'P 1'
#
loop_
_entity.id
_entity.type
_entity.pdbx_description
1 polymer ?
#
loop_
_entity_poly.entity_id
_entity_poly.type
_entity_poly.pdbx_seq_one_letter_code
_entity_poly.pdbx_strand_id
1 'polypeptide(L)'
;MASIPRIIVFEDSGWQRLLPLVYMRAVYQLICGMGDLLGRIRRRRPAGTPLDVWCRSGIADIVAEQTGAPANRLVQEPALLLNGRGLWSALPEVAPGDGAWVG
;
A
#
# COMPACT_ATOMS: atom_id res chain seq x y z
N MET A 1 -2.32 -23.30 -2.93
CA MET A 1 -2.48 -21.97 -2.30
C MET A 1 -2.62 -20.95 -3.41
N ALA A 2 -3.67 -20.15 -3.40
CA ALA A 2 -3.89 -19.16 -4.45
C ALA A 2 -2.80 -18.08 -4.39
N SER A 3 -2.19 -17.81 -5.54
CA SER A 3 -1.20 -16.73 -5.70
C SER A 3 -1.90 -15.38 -5.56
N ILE A 4 -1.46 -14.51 -4.64
CA ILE A 4 -1.90 -13.11 -4.61
C ILE A 4 -1.26 -12.44 -5.85
N PRO A 5 -2.06 -12.02 -6.84
CA PRO A 5 -1.54 -11.61 -8.15
C PRO A 5 -0.76 -10.29 -8.09
N ARG A 6 -1.24 -9.32 -7.29
CA ARG A 6 -0.63 -8.02 -7.08
C ARG A 6 -1.16 -7.39 -5.79
N ILE A 7 -0.36 -6.59 -5.11
CA ILE A 7 -0.79 -5.78 -3.97
C ILE A 7 -0.70 -4.31 -4.33
N ILE A 8 -1.74 -3.55 -3.97
CA ILE A 8 -1.76 -2.09 -4.10
C ILE A 8 -2.00 -1.51 -2.70
N VAL A 9 -1.00 -0.78 -2.18
CA VAL A 9 -1.14 -0.09 -0.89
C VAL A 9 -1.68 1.31 -1.14
N PHE A 10 -2.87 1.62 -0.65
CA PHE A 10 -3.53 2.90 -0.93
C PHE A 10 -3.62 3.81 0.30
N GLU A 11 -3.56 5.11 0.05
CA GLU A 11 -3.92 6.17 1.00
C GLU A 11 -5.37 6.60 0.76
N ASP A 12 -6.22 6.49 1.77
CA ASP A 12 -7.60 6.96 1.73
C ASP A 12 -7.75 8.35 2.37
N SER A 13 -8.95 8.91 2.36
CA SER A 13 -9.25 10.25 2.92
C SER A 13 -8.90 10.43 4.41
N GLY A 14 -8.67 9.35 5.16
CA GLY A 14 -8.27 9.44 6.57
C GLY A 14 -6.89 10.06 6.79
N TRP A 15 -6.08 10.26 5.74
CA TRP A 15 -4.82 11.01 5.79
C TRP A 15 -4.99 12.42 6.39
N GLN A 16 -6.16 13.05 6.23
CA GLN A 16 -6.44 14.39 6.75
C GLN A 16 -6.31 14.46 8.27
N ARG A 17 -6.62 13.37 8.97
CA ARG A 17 -6.51 13.25 10.44
C ARG A 17 -5.07 13.12 10.92
N LEU A 18 -4.14 12.89 9.99
CA LEU A 18 -2.71 12.72 10.25
C LEU A 18 -1.92 13.95 9.81
N LEU A 19 -2.59 15.03 9.41
CA LEU A 19 -1.90 16.31 9.25
C LEU A 19 -1.39 16.81 10.61
N PRO A 20 -0.21 17.44 10.66
CA PRO A 20 0.64 17.83 9.53
C PRO A 20 1.63 16.73 9.05
N LEU A 21 1.63 15.55 9.68
CA LEU A 21 2.65 14.51 9.49
C LEU A 21 2.77 14.00 8.05
N VAL A 22 1.68 14.10 7.28
CA VAL A 22 1.57 13.57 5.91
C VAL A 22 1.49 14.66 4.84
N TYR A 23 1.97 15.89 5.10
CA TYR A 23 1.97 16.94 4.07
C TYR A 23 2.78 16.54 2.83
N MET A 24 4.01 16.07 3.02
CA MET A 24 4.98 15.77 1.95
C MET A 24 5.28 14.26 1.81
N ARG A 25 4.42 13.42 2.36
CA ARG A 25 4.56 11.95 2.33
C ARG A 25 3.19 11.29 2.42
N ALA A 26 3.08 10.08 1.90
CA ALA A 26 1.89 9.27 2.06
C ALA A 26 1.80 8.65 3.47
N VAL A 27 0.58 8.32 3.90
CA VAL A 27 0.34 7.74 5.24
C VAL A 27 1.15 6.47 5.50
N TYR A 28 1.34 5.60 4.51
CA TYR A 28 2.11 4.36 4.69
C TYR A 28 3.63 4.59 4.85
N GLN A 29 4.13 5.82 4.67
CA GLN A 29 5.51 6.20 4.96
C GLN A 29 5.70 6.69 6.41
N LEU A 30 4.63 6.70 7.23
CA LEU A 30 4.74 7.00 8.64
C LEU A 30 5.49 5.88 9.37
N ILE A 31 6.42 6.28 10.24
CA ILE A 31 7.17 5.36 11.09
C ILE A 31 6.27 4.85 12.21
N CYS A 32 6.19 3.54 12.36
CA CYS A 32 5.51 2.86 13.45
C CYS A 32 6.44 1.80 14.04
N GLY A 33 7.00 2.08 15.23
CA GLY A 33 8.03 1.24 15.83
C GLY A 33 9.35 1.32 15.04
N MET A 34 9.91 0.17 14.67
CA MET A 34 11.24 0.07 14.04
C MET A 34 11.28 0.34 12.51
N GLY A 35 10.17 0.79 11.90
CA GLY A 35 10.14 1.07 10.47
C GLY A 35 8.81 1.67 10.03
N ASP A 36 8.68 1.95 8.72
CA ASP A 36 7.44 2.46 8.15
C ASP A 36 6.38 1.36 7.92
N LEU A 37 5.13 1.79 7.72
CA LEU A 37 4.00 0.91 7.47
C LEU A 37 4.14 0.16 6.13
N LEU A 38 4.66 0.82 5.10
CA LEU A 38 4.92 0.21 3.79
C LEU A 38 5.94 -0.93 3.89
N GLY A 39 7.03 -0.73 4.63
CA GLY A 39 8.05 -1.74 4.89
C GLY A 39 7.51 -2.93 5.68
N ARG A 40 6.57 -2.71 6.60
CA ARG A 40 5.86 -3.79 7.29
C ARG A 40 5.02 -4.65 6.33
N ILE A 41 4.37 -4.04 5.35
CA ILE A 41 3.62 -4.76 4.30
C ILE A 41 4.59 -5.50 3.37
N ARG A 42 5.67 -4.84 2.91
CA ARG A 42 6.71 -5.43 2.05
C ARG A 42 7.31 -6.71 2.63
N ARG A 43 7.57 -6.75 3.93
CA ARG A 43 8.12 -7.94 4.62
C ARG A 43 7.15 -9.12 4.69
N ARG A 44 5.84 -8.88 4.59
CA ARG A 44 4.79 -9.91 4.66
C ARG A 44 4.32 -10.38 3.29
N ARG A 45 4.58 -9.58 2.27
CA ARG A 45 4.25 -9.89 0.88
C ARG A 45 5.00 -11.15 0.42
N PRO A 46 4.33 -12.09 -0.26
CA PRO A 46 5.00 -13.22 -0.89
C PRO A 46 6.11 -12.77 -1.84
N ALA A 47 7.20 -13.54 -1.92
CA ALA A 47 8.28 -13.24 -2.84
C ALA A 47 7.76 -13.21 -4.29
N GLY A 48 8.15 -12.18 -5.04
CA GLY A 48 7.76 -12.01 -6.45
C GLY A 48 6.39 -11.38 -6.70
N THR A 49 5.47 -11.31 -5.73
CA THR A 49 4.19 -10.61 -5.90
C THR A 49 4.42 -9.11 -6.13
N PRO A 50 4.04 -8.47 -7.24
CA PRO A 50 4.25 -7.04 -7.46
C PRO A 50 3.56 -6.17 -6.40
N LEU A 51 4.16 -5.01 -6.10
CA LEU A 51 3.63 -4.04 -5.14
C LEU A 51 3.66 -2.63 -5.74
N ASP A 52 2.47 -2.06 -5.88
CA ASP A 52 2.24 -0.67 -6.30
C ASP A 52 1.67 0.13 -5.12
N VAL A 53 1.67 1.46 -5.24
CA VAL A 53 1.11 2.34 -4.21
C VAL A 53 0.19 3.39 -4.83
N TRP A 54 -0.90 3.71 -4.13
CA TRP A 54 -1.82 4.78 -4.53
C TRP A 54 -1.88 5.86 -3.44
N CYS A 55 -1.81 7.12 -3.85
CA CYS A 55 -1.84 8.28 -2.94
C CYS A 55 -2.37 9.54 -3.65
N ARG A 56 -2.44 10.65 -2.90
CA ARG A 56 -2.75 11.97 -3.48
C ARG A 56 -1.85 12.29 -4.67
N SER A 57 -2.46 12.75 -5.77
CA SER A 57 -1.77 13.06 -7.03
C SER A 57 -0.60 14.02 -6.85
N GLY A 58 -0.75 15.05 -6.01
CA GLY A 58 0.27 16.08 -5.79
C GLY A 58 1.57 15.59 -5.13
N ILE A 59 1.62 14.36 -4.61
CA ILE A 59 2.84 13.77 -4.04
C ILE A 59 3.25 12.46 -4.72
N ALA A 60 2.55 12.04 -5.78
CA ALA A 60 2.73 10.73 -6.40
C ALA A 60 4.17 10.49 -6.88
N ASP A 61 4.77 11.49 -7.53
CA ASP A 61 6.14 11.40 -8.05
C ASP A 61 7.16 11.26 -6.92
N ILE A 62 7.03 12.08 -5.87
CA ILE A 62 7.89 12.04 -4.67
C ILE A 62 7.76 10.68 -3.96
N VAL A 63 6.54 10.18 -3.85
CA VAL A 63 6.25 8.87 -3.24
C VAL A 63 6.86 7.75 -4.07
N ALA A 64 6.73 7.80 -5.40
CA ALA A 64 7.31 6.79 -6.28
C ALA A 64 8.84 6.73 -6.14
N GLU A 65 9.48 7.91 -6.12
CA GLU A 65 10.92 8.04 -5.91
C GLU A 65 11.36 7.49 -4.55
N GLN A 66 10.73 7.95 -3.46
CA GLN A 66 11.13 7.60 -2.10
C GLN A 66 10.87 6.14 -1.75
N THR A 67 9.80 5.55 -2.30
CA THR A 67 9.44 4.18 -1.99
C THR A 67 10.09 3.19 -2.97
N GLY A 68 10.38 3.62 -4.20
CA GLY A 68 10.75 2.74 -5.31
C GLY A 68 9.59 1.85 -5.80
N ALA A 69 8.36 2.10 -5.36
CA ALA A 69 7.16 1.44 -5.88
C ALA A 69 6.46 2.36 -6.89
N PRO A 70 5.87 1.81 -7.97
CA PRO A 70 5.07 2.62 -8.87
C PRO A 70 3.90 3.29 -8.15
N ALA A 71 3.80 4.61 -8.27
CA ALA A 71 2.69 5.39 -7.70
C ALA A 71 1.60 5.65 -8.73
N ASN A 72 0.33 5.53 -8.32
CA ASN A 72 -0.86 5.92 -9.08
C ASN A 72 -0.96 5.34 -10.51
N ARG A 73 -0.33 4.18 -10.76
CA ARG A 73 -0.50 3.46 -12.03
C ARG A 73 -1.85 2.77 -12.07
N LEU A 74 -2.51 2.83 -13.23
CA LEU A 74 -3.68 2.03 -13.52
C LEU A 74 -3.27 0.55 -13.57
N VAL A 75 -4.03 -0.29 -12.89
CA VAL A 75 -3.86 -1.75 -12.89
C VAL A 75 -5.13 -2.34 -13.47
N GLN A 76 -4.99 -3.25 -14.44
CA GLN A 76 -6.12 -3.92 -15.09
C GLN A 76 -6.31 -5.36 -14.60
N GLU A 77 -5.26 -5.92 -14.00
CA GLU A 77 -5.26 -7.24 -13.41
C GLU A 77 -5.90 -7.21 -12.01
N PRO A 78 -6.45 -8.35 -11.53
CA PRO A 78 -6.91 -8.44 -10.15
C PRO A 78 -5.79 -8.07 -9.18
N ALA A 79 -6.11 -7.29 -8.15
CA ALA A 79 -5.17 -6.85 -7.13
C ALA A 79 -5.83 -6.83 -5.76
N LEU A 80 -5.03 -7.15 -4.74
CA LEU A 80 -5.39 -6.95 -3.34
C LEU A 80 -5.13 -5.47 -2.97
N LEU A 81 -6.20 -4.75 -2.68
CA LEU A 81 -6.12 -3.37 -2.18
C LEU A 81 -5.98 -3.38 -0.66
N LEU A 82 -4.90 -2.79 -0.16
CA LEU A 82 -4.61 -2.68 1.27
C LEU A 82 -4.52 -1.23 1.72
N ASN A 83 -5.28 -0.87 2.75
CA ASN A 83 -5.17 0.46 3.33
C ASN A 83 -3.80 0.65 4.00
N GLY A 84 -3.10 1.71 3.60
CA GLY A 84 -1.77 2.06 4.08
C GLY A 84 -1.69 2.46 5.55
N ARG A 85 -2.83 2.74 6.21
CA ARG A 85 -2.92 2.96 7.66
C ARG A 85 -2.90 1.66 8.48
N GLY A 86 -3.16 0.53 7.84
CA GLY A 86 -3.35 -0.74 8.55
C GLY A 86 -2.07 -1.22 9.25
N LEU A 87 -2.21 -1.62 10.51
CA LEU A 87 -1.17 -2.32 11.27
C LEU A 87 -1.27 -3.83 11.03
N TRP A 88 -0.99 -4.24 9.79
CA TRP A 88 -1.16 -5.62 9.35
C TRP A 88 -0.21 -6.58 10.08
N SER A 89 -0.76 -7.55 10.82
CA SER A 89 -0.01 -8.67 11.42
C SER A 89 0.19 -9.82 10.43
N ALA A 90 -0.80 -10.05 9.57
CA ALA A 90 -0.77 -10.92 8.39
C ALA A 90 -1.44 -10.20 7.20
N LEU A 91 -1.15 -10.64 5.98
CA LEU A 91 -1.93 -10.19 4.82
C LEU A 91 -3.24 -10.99 4.76
N PRO A 92 -4.35 -10.36 4.35
CA PRO A 92 -5.62 -11.05 4.16
C PRO A 92 -5.49 -12.21 3.17
N GLU A 93 -6.14 -13.33 3.47
CA GLU A 93 -6.28 -14.42 2.50
C GLU A 93 -7.24 -14.01 1.38
N VAL A 94 -6.85 -14.33 0.14
CA VAL A 94 -7.62 -13.95 -1.05
C VAL A 94 -7.94 -15.22 -1.83
N ALA A 95 -9.22 -15.48 -2.08
CA ALA A 95 -9.60 -16.55 -2.99
C ALA A 95 -9.21 -16.15 -4.44
N PRO A 96 -8.76 -17.10 -5.27
CA PRO A 96 -8.43 -16.81 -6.65
C PRO A 96 -9.70 -16.40 -7.41
N GLY A 97 -9.70 -15.20 -7.99
CA GLY A 97 -10.86 -14.64 -8.70
C GLY A 97 -11.65 -13.60 -7.92
N ASP A 98 -11.46 -13.51 -6.59
CA ASP A 98 -11.99 -12.40 -5.82
C ASP A 98 -11.07 -11.19 -5.97
N GLY A 99 -11.56 -10.14 -6.62
CA GLY A 99 -11.02 -8.80 -6.43
C GLY A 99 -11.29 -8.38 -4.99
N ALA A 100 -10.46 -8.84 -4.06
CA ALA A 100 -10.69 -8.58 -2.66
C ALA A 100 -10.18 -7.18 -2.29
N TRP A 101 -11.14 -6.35 -1.92
CA TRP A 101 -10.88 -5.13 -1.16
C TRP A 101 -10.78 -5.49 0.31
N VAL A 102 -9.71 -5.06 0.98
CA VAL A 102 -9.60 -5.15 2.43
C VAL A 102 -9.21 -3.78 2.99
N GLY A 103 -10.22 -3.06 3.48
CA GLY A 103 -10.10 -1.71 4.02
C GLY A 103 -9.67 -1.62 5.47
#